data_AF-A0A8J3RH62-F1
#
_entry.id   AF-A0A8J3RH62-F1
#
_cell.length_a   1.000
_cell.length_b   1.000
_cell.length_c   1.000
_cell.angle_alpha   90.00
_cell.angle_beta   90.00
_cell.angle_gamma   90.00
#
_symmetry.space_group_name_H-M   'P 1'
#
loop_
_entity.id
_entity.type
_entity.pdbx_description
1 polymer ?
#
loop_
_entity_poly.entity_id
_entity_poly.type
_entity_poly.pdbx_seq_one_letter_code
_entity_poly.pdbx_strand_id
1 'polypeptide(L)'
;MTTDDGGWSFASAREPARFAAAEHRRFPGAEHALGAGHATLCGIPEVQLDVYRHLFGPDDARACPRCREEAAAASSVACVQERLHDKVLTAAPGALRTWLLDVLRNGAEIDVWISGPADRIAVHAHADRITDGAEIVKDLLAAPAHIGIARVVQPFGEFVVLLPEHTGPIIAWADR
;
A
#
# COMPACT_ATOMS: atom_id res chain seq x y z
N MET A 1 17.71 30.98 14.40
CA MET A 1 18.05 30.17 13.22
C MET A 1 17.53 28.78 13.48
N THR A 2 16.22 28.61 13.28
CA THR A 2 15.53 27.32 13.39
C THR A 2 15.80 26.57 12.10
N THR A 3 16.59 25.49 12.16
CA THR A 3 16.60 24.50 11.08
C THR A 3 15.20 23.93 11.02
N ASP A 4 14.50 24.25 9.94
CA ASP A 4 13.24 23.62 9.56
C ASP A 4 13.62 22.19 9.19
N ASP A 5 13.57 21.29 10.17
CA ASP A 5 13.73 19.85 9.94
C ASP A 5 12.53 19.43 9.09
N GLY A 6 12.73 19.44 7.77
CA GLY A 6 11.92 18.74 6.78
C GLY A 6 12.01 17.22 6.98
N GLY A 7 11.78 16.80 8.22
CA GLY A 7 11.84 15.44 8.68
C GLY A 7 10.70 14.62 8.10
N TRP A 8 10.90 13.32 8.16
CA TRP A 8 9.89 12.37 7.74
C TRP A 8 8.61 12.53 8.57
N SER A 9 7.46 12.52 7.90
CA SER A 9 6.13 12.38 8.48
C SER A 9 5.20 11.75 7.45
N PHE A 10 4.05 11.25 7.87
CA PHE A 10 3.03 10.78 6.90
C PHE A 10 2.60 11.89 5.95
N ALA A 11 2.42 13.12 6.45
CA ALA A 11 2.00 14.26 5.64
C ALA A 11 3.04 14.59 4.54
N SER A 12 4.34 14.58 4.87
CA SER A 12 5.41 14.83 3.91
C SER A 12 5.68 13.65 2.98
N ALA A 13 5.28 12.43 3.36
CA ALA A 13 5.47 11.21 2.59
C ALA A 13 4.28 10.80 1.71
N ARG A 14 3.15 11.51 1.77
CA ARG A 14 1.95 11.15 1.00
C ARG A 14 2.24 11.05 -0.50
N GLU A 15 1.66 10.04 -1.11
CA GLU A 15 1.88 9.71 -2.51
C GLU A 15 0.90 10.50 -3.39
N PRO A 16 1.29 10.90 -4.62
CA PRO A 16 0.34 11.44 -5.59
C PRO A 16 -0.80 10.44 -5.84
N ALA A 17 -2.02 10.94 -6.04
CA ALA A 17 -3.12 10.10 -6.46
C ALA A 17 -2.79 9.40 -7.79
N ARG A 18 -3.12 8.11 -7.87
CA ARG A 18 -2.86 7.28 -9.05
C ARG A 18 -4.17 6.88 -9.68
N PHE A 19 -4.21 6.93 -11.01
CA PHE A 19 -5.41 6.65 -11.81
C PHE A 19 -5.06 5.57 -12.84
N ALA A 20 -6.02 4.69 -13.16
CA ALA A 20 -5.83 3.78 -14.27
C ALA A 20 -5.83 4.57 -15.58
N ALA A 21 -4.97 4.17 -16.53
CA ALA A 21 -5.01 4.72 -17.87
C ALA A 21 -6.19 4.11 -18.63
N ALA A 22 -6.89 4.92 -19.41
CA ALA A 22 -7.96 4.48 -20.26
C ALA A 22 -8.01 5.30 -21.55
N GLU A 23 -8.47 4.70 -22.64
CA GLU A 23 -8.60 5.38 -23.93
C GLU A 23 -10.03 5.25 -24.46
N HIS A 24 -10.50 6.25 -25.20
CA HIS A 24 -11.85 6.22 -25.77
C HIS A 24 -11.95 5.21 -26.91
N ARG A 25 -12.87 4.23 -26.79
CA ARG A 25 -13.04 3.11 -27.74
C ARG A 25 -13.18 3.52 -29.21
N ARG A 26 -13.88 4.63 -29.46
CA ARG A 26 -14.15 5.11 -30.83
C ARG A 26 -13.16 6.15 -31.33
N PHE A 27 -12.41 6.78 -30.41
CA PHE A 27 -11.53 7.92 -30.72
C PHE A 27 -10.22 7.75 -29.97
N PRO A 28 -9.44 6.71 -30.30
CA PRO A 28 -8.14 6.52 -29.70
C PRO A 28 -7.18 7.65 -30.13
N GLY A 29 -6.21 7.95 -29.29
CA GLY A 29 -5.18 8.96 -29.49
C GLY A 29 -4.80 9.71 -28.20
N ALA A 30 -5.64 9.65 -27.17
CA ALA A 30 -5.39 10.29 -25.89
C ALA A 30 -5.69 9.34 -24.72
N GLU A 31 -4.78 9.28 -23.76
CA GLU A 31 -4.98 8.58 -22.50
C GLU A 31 -5.71 9.49 -21.51
N HIS A 32 -6.65 8.90 -20.78
CA HIS A 32 -7.46 9.53 -19.77
C HIS A 32 -7.25 8.84 -18.42
N ALA A 33 -7.29 9.62 -17.35
CA ALA A 33 -7.24 9.13 -15.99
C ALA A 33 -8.62 8.64 -15.55
N LEU A 34 -8.81 7.34 -15.31
CA LEU A 34 -10.05 6.78 -14.77
C LEU A 34 -10.14 7.05 -13.26
N GLY A 35 -11.18 7.77 -12.82
CA GLY A 35 -11.43 8.09 -11.42
C GLY A 35 -12.39 7.11 -10.74
N ALA A 36 -12.63 7.33 -9.43
CA ALA A 36 -13.45 6.45 -8.59
C ALA A 36 -14.96 6.43 -8.92
N GLY A 37 -15.43 7.24 -9.87
CA GLY A 37 -16.84 7.42 -10.22
C GLY A 37 -17.30 6.73 -11.50
N HIS A 38 -16.64 5.66 -11.94
CA HIS A 38 -16.90 5.00 -13.24
C HIS A 38 -16.83 5.97 -14.44
N ALA A 39 -15.97 6.97 -14.34
CA ALA A 39 -15.72 7.96 -15.37
C ALA A 39 -14.29 8.49 -15.23
N THR A 40 -13.76 9.02 -16.32
CA THR A 40 -12.47 9.71 -16.28
C THR A 40 -12.59 11.05 -15.58
N LEU A 41 -11.46 11.60 -15.13
CA LEU A 41 -11.42 12.93 -14.51
C LEU A 41 -11.95 14.03 -15.45
N CYS A 42 -11.82 13.85 -16.77
CA CYS A 42 -12.39 14.76 -17.75
C CYS A 42 -13.86 14.49 -18.09
N GLY A 43 -14.50 13.50 -17.47
CA GLY A 43 -15.95 13.23 -17.55
C GLY A 43 -16.39 12.19 -18.58
N ILE A 44 -15.48 11.37 -19.13
CA ILE A 44 -15.86 10.30 -20.08
C ILE A 44 -16.34 9.08 -19.28
N PRO A 45 -17.56 8.57 -19.51
CA PRO A 45 -18.06 7.38 -18.82
C PRO A 45 -17.23 6.14 -19.14
N GLU A 46 -16.97 5.29 -18.14
CA GLU A 46 -16.16 4.06 -18.26
C GLU A 46 -16.68 3.11 -19.35
N VAL A 47 -18.00 3.07 -19.57
CA VAL A 47 -18.63 2.25 -20.61
C VAL A 47 -18.16 2.59 -22.04
N GLN A 48 -17.54 3.76 -22.24
CA GLN A 48 -17.01 4.23 -23.52
C GLN A 48 -15.50 4.01 -23.67
N LEU A 49 -14.86 3.40 -22.67
CA LEU A 49 -13.41 3.32 -22.56
C LEU A 49 -12.88 1.89 -22.66
N ASP A 50 -11.66 1.78 -23.17
CA ASP A 50 -10.80 0.62 -22.94
C ASP A 50 -9.83 0.96 -21.82
N VAL A 51 -9.91 0.22 -20.72
CA VAL A 51 -9.09 0.44 -19.52
C VAL A 51 -7.84 -0.42 -19.58
N TYR A 52 -6.69 0.21 -19.42
CA TYR A 52 -5.39 -0.46 -19.43
C TYR A 52 -4.97 -0.93 -18.04
N ARG A 53 -4.01 -1.87 -18.03
CA ARG A 53 -3.44 -2.40 -16.79
C ARG A 53 -2.35 -1.52 -16.19
N HIS A 54 -1.89 -0.49 -16.91
CA HIS A 54 -0.92 0.48 -16.41
C HIS A 54 -1.61 1.73 -15.88
N LEU A 55 -0.86 2.50 -15.10
CA LEU A 55 -1.31 3.77 -14.57
C LEU A 55 -1.27 4.86 -15.65
N PHE A 56 -2.14 5.85 -15.51
CA PHE A 56 -2.11 7.08 -16.28
C PHE A 56 -0.82 7.85 -15.98
N GLY A 57 -0.04 8.12 -17.02
CA GLY A 57 1.17 8.95 -16.93
C GLY A 57 0.83 10.41 -17.25
N PRO A 58 0.73 11.31 -16.26
CA PRO A 58 0.37 12.71 -16.53
C PRO A 58 1.38 13.42 -17.45
N ASP A 59 2.64 13.00 -17.43
CA ASP A 59 3.72 13.56 -18.25
C ASP A 59 3.80 12.95 -19.67
N ASP A 60 2.97 11.94 -19.98
CA ASP A 60 2.91 11.35 -21.33
C ASP A 60 2.38 12.37 -22.34
N ALA A 61 2.93 12.36 -23.55
CA ALA A 61 2.50 13.25 -24.64
C ALA A 61 1.06 12.99 -25.08
N ARG A 62 0.56 11.77 -24.88
CA ARG A 62 -0.83 11.35 -25.14
C ARG A 62 -1.76 11.64 -23.97
N ALA A 63 -1.25 12.13 -22.84
CA ALA A 63 -2.10 12.45 -21.69
C ALA A 63 -3.10 13.55 -22.05
N CYS A 64 -4.39 13.28 -21.84
CA CYS A 64 -5.43 14.29 -21.96
C CYS A 64 -5.11 15.50 -21.04
N PRO A 65 -5.03 16.74 -21.58
CA PRO A 65 -4.61 17.91 -20.80
C PRO A 65 -5.48 18.15 -19.55
N ARG A 66 -6.79 17.95 -19.65
CA ARG A 66 -7.69 18.07 -18.51
C ARG A 66 -7.44 16.99 -17.46
N CYS A 67 -7.22 15.74 -17.88
CA CYS A 67 -6.88 14.67 -16.94
C CYS A 67 -5.53 14.93 -16.25
N ARG A 68 -4.56 15.54 -16.93
CA ARG A 68 -3.28 15.95 -16.34
C ARG A 68 -3.47 16.97 -15.22
N GLU A 69 -4.24 18.03 -15.49
CA GLU A 69 -4.51 19.09 -14.50
C GLU A 69 -5.27 18.55 -13.29
N GLU A 70 -6.35 17.80 -13.52
CA GLU A 70 -7.17 17.22 -12.45
C GLU A 70 -6.38 16.18 -11.64
N ALA A 71 -5.53 15.37 -12.28
CA ALA A 71 -4.67 14.41 -11.59
C ALA A 71 -3.61 15.10 -10.72
N ALA A 72 -3.05 16.23 -11.17
CA ALA A 72 -2.10 17.02 -10.39
C ALA A 72 -2.77 17.75 -9.22
N ALA A 73 -4.04 18.16 -9.37
CA ALA A 73 -4.83 18.79 -8.33
C ALA A 73 -5.48 17.78 -7.35
N ALA A 74 -5.50 16.49 -7.70
CA ALA A 74 -6.08 15.46 -6.86
C ALA A 74 -5.38 15.37 -5.51
N SER A 75 -6.17 15.15 -4.46
CA SER A 75 -5.64 14.98 -3.10
C SER A 75 -4.67 13.80 -3.06
N SER A 76 -3.51 14.02 -2.44
CA SER A 76 -2.55 12.95 -2.21
C SER A 76 -3.16 11.83 -1.35
N VAL A 77 -2.69 10.61 -1.59
CA VAL A 77 -3.14 9.43 -0.86
C VAL A 77 -2.13 9.07 0.22
N ALA A 78 -2.62 8.38 1.25
CA ALA A 78 -1.78 7.88 2.33
C ALA A 78 -0.63 7.05 1.77
N CYS A 79 0.59 7.29 2.23
CA CYS A 79 1.76 6.51 1.84
C CYS A 79 1.67 5.06 2.36
N VAL A 80 2.54 4.18 1.87
CA VAL A 80 2.56 2.79 2.34
C VAL A 80 2.69 2.69 3.86
N GLN A 81 3.55 3.49 4.51
CA GLN A 81 3.68 3.47 5.98
C GLN A 81 2.40 3.91 6.70
N GLU A 82 1.74 4.98 6.23
CA GLU A 82 0.47 5.47 6.78
C GLU A 82 -0.63 4.39 6.64
N ARG A 83 -0.73 3.76 5.46
CA ARG A 83 -1.68 2.67 5.22
C ARG A 83 -1.46 1.46 6.13
N LEU A 84 -0.20 1.07 6.39
CA LEU A 84 0.10 -0.06 7.29
C LEU A 84 -0.15 0.33 8.74
N HIS A 85 0.21 1.57 9.12
CA HIS A 85 -0.03 2.12 10.45
C HIS A 85 -1.51 2.07 10.81
N ASP A 86 -2.38 2.53 9.92
CA ASP A 86 -3.83 2.50 10.11
C ASP A 86 -4.38 1.08 10.30
N LYS A 87 -3.85 0.10 9.56
CA LYS A 87 -4.21 -1.31 9.75
C LYS A 87 -3.77 -1.80 11.14
N VAL A 88 -2.52 -1.54 11.52
CA VAL A 88 -1.92 -1.96 12.80
C VAL A 88 -2.64 -1.34 14.01
N LEU A 89 -3.28 -0.18 13.87
CA LEU A 89 -4.12 0.38 14.93
C LEU A 89 -5.25 -0.56 15.37
N THR A 90 -5.73 -1.44 14.49
CA THR A 90 -6.79 -2.41 14.79
C THR A 90 -6.28 -3.71 15.42
N ALA A 91 -4.96 -3.90 15.48
CA ALA A 91 -4.35 -5.07 16.12
C ALA A 91 -4.53 -5.05 17.64
N ALA A 92 -4.43 -6.23 18.26
CA ALA A 92 -4.46 -6.34 19.72
C ALA A 92 -3.38 -5.46 20.37
N PRO A 93 -3.68 -4.74 21.46
CA PRO A 93 -2.68 -3.96 22.20
C PRO A 93 -1.51 -4.83 22.69
N GLY A 94 -0.29 -4.34 22.55
CA GLY A 94 0.91 -5.05 22.98
C GLY A 94 2.20 -4.27 22.67
N ALA A 95 3.33 -4.73 23.21
CA ALA A 95 4.63 -4.07 23.03
C ALA A 95 5.05 -4.02 21.57
N LEU A 96 4.91 -5.12 20.83
CA LEU A 96 5.20 -5.18 19.39
C LEU A 96 4.35 -4.20 18.58
N ARG A 97 3.06 -4.09 18.89
CA ARG A 97 2.17 -3.11 18.24
C ARG A 97 2.66 -1.69 18.48
N THR A 98 2.96 -1.34 19.72
CA THR A 98 3.43 0.01 20.06
C THR A 98 4.74 0.33 19.34
N TRP A 99 5.68 -0.60 19.33
CA TRP A 99 6.97 -0.42 18.66
C TRP A 99 6.81 -0.32 17.14
N LEU A 100 6.00 -1.18 16.52
CA LEU A 100 5.71 -1.11 15.09
C LEU A 100 5.07 0.23 14.69
N LEU A 101 4.08 0.70 15.46
CA LEU A 101 3.43 2.00 15.20
C LEU A 101 4.42 3.17 15.28
N ASP A 102 5.40 3.10 16.19
CA ASP A 102 6.45 4.10 16.32
C ASP A 102 7.40 4.10 15.13
N VAL A 103 7.93 2.95 14.73
CA VAL A 103 8.86 2.88 13.60
C VAL A 103 8.18 3.28 12.27
N LEU A 104 6.89 2.97 12.08
CA LEU A 104 6.14 3.39 10.90
C LEU A 104 5.98 4.92 10.84
N ARG A 105 5.71 5.57 11.98
CA ARG A 105 5.65 7.04 12.06
C ARG A 105 7.00 7.68 11.74
N ASN A 106 8.08 6.99 12.03
CA ASN A 106 9.46 7.40 11.72
C ASN A 106 9.95 6.95 10.33
N GLY A 107 9.08 6.38 9.49
CA GLY A 107 9.39 6.12 8.09
C GLY A 107 10.13 4.82 7.82
N ALA A 108 9.90 3.82 8.67
CA ALA A 108 10.46 2.48 8.46
C ALA A 108 10.19 1.97 7.04
N GLU A 109 11.18 1.28 6.50
CA GLU A 109 11.12 0.65 5.19
C GLU A 109 10.19 -0.57 5.23
N ILE A 110 9.30 -0.65 4.24
CA ILE A 110 8.41 -1.79 4.03
C ILE A 110 8.93 -2.51 2.78
N ASP A 111 9.66 -3.60 2.99
CA ASP A 111 10.31 -4.38 1.91
C ASP A 111 9.29 -5.23 1.13
N VAL A 112 8.28 -5.75 1.83
CA VAL A 112 7.20 -6.53 1.22
C VAL A 112 5.87 -5.99 1.71
N TRP A 113 4.94 -5.83 0.78
CA TRP A 113 3.51 -5.81 1.07
C TRP A 113 2.75 -6.46 -0.08
N ILE A 114 2.24 -7.66 0.18
CA ILE A 114 1.49 -8.45 -0.79
C ILE A 114 0.26 -9.07 -0.13
N SER A 115 -0.74 -9.41 -0.94
CA SER A 115 -1.92 -10.16 -0.52
C SER A 115 -2.15 -11.33 -1.47
N GLY A 116 -2.55 -12.47 -0.91
CA GLY A 116 -2.64 -13.71 -1.66
C GLY A 116 -3.16 -14.88 -0.83
N PRO A 117 -3.40 -16.03 -1.47
CA PRO A 117 -3.56 -17.29 -0.76
C PRO A 117 -2.36 -17.55 0.16
N ALA A 118 -2.61 -17.87 1.43
CA ALA A 118 -1.61 -17.97 2.48
C ALA A 118 -0.45 -18.91 2.12
N ASP A 119 -0.76 -20.06 1.53
CA ASP A 119 0.20 -21.06 1.06
C ASP A 119 1.19 -20.51 0.03
N ARG A 120 0.74 -19.58 -0.83
CA ARG A 120 1.58 -18.99 -1.89
C ARG A 120 2.47 -17.87 -1.39
N ILE A 121 2.00 -17.12 -0.39
CA ILE A 121 2.72 -15.96 0.11
C ILE A 121 3.48 -16.22 1.41
N ALA A 122 3.29 -17.38 2.05
CA ALA A 122 3.98 -17.78 3.28
C ALA A 122 5.51 -17.71 3.18
N VAL A 123 6.08 -17.93 2.00
CA VAL A 123 7.53 -17.80 1.75
C VAL A 123 8.06 -16.40 2.12
N HIS A 124 7.21 -15.38 2.03
CA HIS A 124 7.56 -14.00 2.37
C HIS A 124 7.40 -13.67 3.85
N ALA A 125 6.92 -14.59 4.70
CA ALA A 125 6.77 -14.35 6.13
C ALA A 125 8.04 -14.67 6.94
N HIS A 126 9.06 -15.30 6.33
CA HIS A 126 10.27 -15.77 7.03
C HIS A 126 9.96 -16.48 8.36
N ALA A 127 8.96 -17.36 8.35
CA ALA A 127 8.40 -17.97 9.55
C ALA A 127 9.42 -18.80 10.37
N ASP A 128 10.53 -19.21 9.74
CA ASP A 128 11.66 -19.89 10.36
C ASP A 128 12.51 -18.98 11.28
N ARG A 129 12.43 -17.67 11.10
CA ARG A 129 13.20 -16.67 11.88
C ARG A 129 12.38 -15.96 12.96
N ILE A 130 11.09 -16.24 13.04
CA ILE A 130 10.19 -15.60 13.99
C ILE A 130 10.51 -16.08 15.40
N THR A 131 10.86 -15.14 16.29
CA THR A 131 11.17 -15.40 17.70
C THR A 131 10.05 -14.96 18.64
N ASP A 132 9.20 -14.01 18.23
CA ASP A 132 7.96 -13.64 18.94
C ASP A 132 6.74 -13.79 18.00
N GLY A 133 5.73 -14.54 18.44
CA GLY A 133 4.51 -14.81 17.67
C GLY A 133 4.56 -16.01 16.72
N ALA A 134 5.62 -16.82 16.74
CA ALA A 134 5.89 -17.88 15.75
C ALA A 134 4.73 -18.88 15.56
N GLU A 135 4.14 -19.37 16.64
CA GLU A 135 3.08 -20.39 16.55
C GLU A 135 1.81 -19.83 15.92
N ILE A 136 1.38 -18.63 16.32
CA ILE A 136 0.21 -17.95 15.73
C ILE A 136 0.43 -17.68 14.23
N VAL A 137 1.65 -17.30 13.85
CA VAL A 137 2.00 -17.10 12.44
C VAL A 137 1.91 -18.41 11.66
N LYS A 138 2.50 -19.49 12.16
CA LYS A 138 2.45 -20.81 11.49
C LYS A 138 1.01 -21.29 11.32
N ASP A 139 0.19 -21.17 12.36
CA ASP A 139 -1.21 -21.57 12.33
C ASP A 139 -2.00 -20.79 11.27
N LEU A 140 -1.77 -19.47 11.18
CA LEU A 140 -2.45 -18.64 10.19
C LEU A 140 -1.99 -18.96 8.76
N LEU A 141 -0.69 -19.19 8.56
CA LEU A 141 -0.13 -19.52 7.25
C LEU A 141 -0.52 -20.92 6.77
N ALA A 142 -0.79 -21.86 7.69
CA ALA A 142 -1.27 -23.20 7.37
C ALA A 142 -2.77 -23.24 7.03
N ALA A 143 -3.53 -22.20 7.40
CA ALA A 143 -4.94 -22.14 7.10
C ALA A 143 -5.19 -21.84 5.60
N PRO A 144 -6.21 -22.45 4.97
CA PRO A 144 -6.59 -22.15 3.59
C PRO A 144 -7.33 -20.79 3.53
N ALA A 145 -6.59 -19.70 3.74
CA ALA A 145 -7.10 -18.34 3.81
C ALA A 145 -6.41 -17.42 2.80
N HIS A 146 -7.07 -16.32 2.46
CA HIS A 146 -6.43 -15.19 1.79
C HIS A 146 -5.95 -14.22 2.88
N ILE A 147 -4.68 -13.83 2.83
CA ILE A 147 -4.08 -12.95 3.83
C ILE A 147 -3.20 -11.90 3.13
N GLY A 148 -2.95 -10.78 3.80
CA GLY A 148 -1.84 -9.91 3.50
C GLY A 148 -0.62 -10.24 4.36
N ILE A 149 0.58 -10.02 3.80
CA ILE A 149 1.84 -9.99 4.53
C ILE A 149 2.50 -8.65 4.28
N ALA A 150 2.92 -7.98 5.35
CA ALA A 150 3.85 -6.87 5.28
C ALA A 150 5.10 -7.15 6.12
N ARG A 151 6.27 -6.81 5.57
CA ARG A 151 7.56 -6.89 6.28
C ARG A 151 8.14 -5.50 6.48
N VAL A 152 8.41 -5.15 7.73
CA VAL A 152 8.98 -3.85 8.10
C VAL A 152 10.39 -4.07 8.61
N VAL A 153 11.38 -3.62 7.84
CA VAL A 153 12.79 -3.90 8.09
C VAL A 153 13.30 -2.98 9.18
N GLN A 154 14.08 -3.54 10.11
CA GLN A 154 14.77 -2.82 11.17
C GLN A 154 16.26 -3.22 11.19
N PRO A 155 17.14 -2.45 11.85
CA PRO A 155 18.57 -2.77 11.86
C PRO A 155 18.92 -4.17 12.41
N PHE A 156 18.12 -4.68 13.35
CA PHE A 156 18.40 -5.92 14.09
C PHE A 156 17.44 -7.08 13.78
N GLY A 157 16.51 -6.89 12.84
CA GLY A 157 15.47 -7.87 12.52
C GLY A 157 14.36 -7.22 11.73
N GLU A 158 13.18 -7.81 11.76
CA GLU A 158 12.03 -7.29 11.04
C GLU A 158 10.71 -7.63 11.73
N PHE A 159 9.74 -6.75 11.55
CA PHE A 159 8.37 -7.09 11.86
C PHE A 159 7.76 -7.86 10.71
N VAL A 160 7.07 -8.95 11.05
CA VAL A 160 6.21 -9.69 10.14
C VAL A 160 4.77 -9.40 10.55
N VAL A 161 4.03 -8.71 9.68
CA VAL A 161 2.64 -8.32 9.92
C VAL A 161 1.73 -9.14 9.01
N LEU A 162 0.88 -9.97 9.60
CA LEU A 162 -0.14 -10.71 8.89
C LEU A 162 -1.46 -9.95 8.96
N LEU A 163 -2.11 -9.81 7.81
CA LEU A 163 -3.34 -9.06 7.61
C LEU A 163 -4.45 -10.01 7.11
N PRO A 164 -5.02 -10.85 7.97
CA PRO A 164 -6.16 -11.68 7.62
C PRO A 164 -7.40 -10.83 7.27
N GLU A 165 -8.28 -11.35 6.41
CA GLU A 165 -9.45 -10.58 5.93
C GLU A 165 -10.54 -10.35 6.99
N HIS A 166 -10.63 -11.22 8.00
CA HIS A 166 -11.76 -11.26 8.93
C HIS A 166 -11.38 -11.03 10.39
N THR A 167 -10.08 -10.89 10.69
CA THR A 167 -9.59 -10.67 12.04
C THR A 167 -8.60 -9.50 12.05
N GLY A 168 -8.29 -9.00 13.25
CA GLY A 168 -7.29 -7.95 13.40
C GLY A 168 -5.89 -8.43 12.97
N PRO A 169 -4.98 -7.51 12.62
CA PRO A 169 -3.61 -7.87 12.26
C PRO A 169 -2.89 -8.64 13.38
N ILE A 170 -2.07 -9.59 12.96
CA ILE A 170 -1.14 -10.30 13.83
C ILE A 170 0.25 -9.74 13.56
N ILE A 171 0.98 -9.43 14.63
CA ILE A 171 2.30 -8.83 14.57
C ILE A 171 3.26 -9.80 15.22
N ALA A 172 4.32 -10.14 14.49
CA ALA A 172 5.38 -11.01 14.93
C ALA A 172 6.74 -10.33 14.71
N TRP A 173 7.75 -10.81 15.42
CA TRP A 173 9.13 -10.35 15.28
C TRP A 173 10.02 -11.48 14.78
N ALA A 174 10.81 -11.20 13.76
CA ALA A 174 11.82 -12.10 13.23
C ALA A 174 13.22 -11.52 13.44
N ASP A 175 14.12 -12.32 14.00
CA ASP A 175 15.52 -11.97 14.09
C ASP A 175 16.22 -12.14 12.73
N ARG A 176 17.35 -11.46 12.57
CA ARG A 176 18.08 -11.41 11.30
C ARG A 176 18.78 -12.72 10.95
#